data_AF-A0A8H9KVJ0-F1
#
_entry.id   AF-A0A8H9KVJ0-F1
#
_cell.length_a   1.000
_cell.length_b   1.000
_cell.length_c   1.000
_cell.angle_alpha   90.00
_cell.angle_beta   90.00
_cell.angle_gamma   90.00
#
_symmetry.space_group_name_H-M   'P 1'
#
loop_
_entity.id
_entity.type
_entity.pdbx_description
1 polymer ?
#
loop_
_entity_poly.entity_id
_entity_poly.type
_entity_poly.pdbx_seq_one_letter_code
_entity_poly.pdbx_strand_id
1 'polypeptide(L)'
;MVGTLILGSCGSSQKNAAEYNNAIITVINGNEAHISNMNAAMTSADYAKAETVRSEWEKSLSTDIKKVEDLGDFNGDGDFQNAVVAGLKEYQKIVTDSYPKLIEIRKNNVQDPATESKLLDEINNAFESAANNVNKASDAFETKYNK
;
A
#
# COMPACT_ATOMS: atom_id res chain seq x y z
N MET A 1 36.72 37.91 2.01
CA MET A 1 35.28 38.07 2.25
C MET A 1 34.70 36.66 2.34
N VAL A 2 34.64 36.10 3.56
CA VAL A 2 34.13 34.73 3.77
C VAL A 2 32.68 34.88 4.18
N GLY A 3 31.77 34.68 3.23
CA GLY A 3 30.34 34.65 3.47
C GLY A 3 29.95 33.29 4.02
N THR A 4 29.80 33.18 5.33
CA THR A 4 29.15 32.02 5.96
C THR A 4 27.66 32.07 5.61
N LEU A 5 27.23 31.22 4.69
CA LEU A 5 25.80 30.90 4.51
C LEU A 5 25.34 30.09 5.73
N ILE A 6 24.70 30.77 6.68
CA ILE A 6 23.81 30.09 7.63
C ILE A 6 22.47 29.97 6.91
N LEU A 7 22.27 28.85 6.21
CA LEU A 7 20.93 28.49 5.74
C LEU A 7 20.11 28.10 6.97
N GLY A 8 19.06 28.86 7.21
CA GLY A 8 18.22 28.77 8.39
C GLY A 8 17.59 27.39 8.53
N SER A 9 17.77 26.80 9.71
CA SER A 9 16.80 25.83 10.24
C SER A 9 15.60 26.64 10.73
N CYS A 10 14.72 27.01 9.80
CA CYS A 10 13.39 27.50 10.12
C CYS A 10 12.60 26.29 10.65
N GLY A 11 12.10 26.43 11.88
CA GLY A 11 11.56 25.34 12.72
C GLY A 11 10.68 24.33 11.98
N SER A 12 11.16 23.10 11.88
CA SER A 12 10.27 21.94 11.87
C SER A 12 9.81 21.73 13.30
N SER A 13 8.54 22.02 13.59
CA SER A 13 7.89 21.45 14.76
C SER A 13 8.06 19.93 14.67
N GLN A 14 8.70 19.31 15.66
CA GLN A 14 8.87 17.86 15.68
C GLN A 14 7.50 17.20 15.51
N LYS A 15 7.42 16.22 14.61
CA LYS A 15 6.20 15.43 14.42
C LYS A 15 5.87 14.69 15.70
N ASN A 16 4.59 14.66 16.05
CA ASN A 16 4.08 13.83 17.15
C ASN A 16 3.95 12.37 16.68
N ALA A 17 4.43 11.42 17.48
CA ALA A 17 4.46 10.01 17.10
C ALA A 17 3.07 9.42 16.90
N ALA A 18 2.12 9.73 17.78
CA ALA A 18 0.75 9.23 17.70
C ALA A 18 0.02 9.81 16.48
N GLU A 19 0.15 11.11 16.21
CA GLU A 19 -0.44 11.74 15.03
C GLU A 19 0.14 11.18 13.73
N TYR A 20 1.46 10.98 13.68
CA TYR A 20 2.14 10.40 12.53
C TYR A 20 1.70 8.95 12.26
N ASN A 21 1.66 8.11 13.30
CA ASN A 21 1.20 6.73 13.19
C ASN A 21 -0.27 6.68 12.73
N ASN A 22 -1.14 7.48 13.35
CA ASN A 22 -2.56 7.52 13.01
C ASN A 22 -2.80 7.96 11.56
N ALA A 23 -2.03 8.93 11.06
CA ALA A 23 -2.12 9.36 9.67
C ALA A 23 -1.77 8.22 8.69
N ILE A 24 -0.70 7.48 8.98
CA ILE A 24 -0.27 6.33 8.16
C ILE A 24 -1.28 5.18 8.21
N ILE A 25 -1.74 4.79 9.41
CA ILE A 25 -2.71 3.70 9.58
C ILE A 25 -4.05 4.03 8.90
N THR A 26 -4.48 5.29 8.94
CA THR A 26 -5.69 5.74 8.22
C THR A 26 -5.57 5.50 6.72
N VAL A 27 -4.39 5.74 6.14
CA VAL A 27 -4.14 5.48 4.71
C VAL A 27 -4.22 3.97 4.42
N ILE A 28 -3.57 3.14 5.25
CA ILE A 28 -3.57 1.69 5.06
C ILE A 28 -4.99 1.12 5.12
N ASN A 29 -5.75 1.47 6.16
CA ASN A 29 -7.12 0.96 6.39
C ASN A 29 -8.08 1.34 5.26
N GLY A 30 -7.81 2.43 4.52
CA GLY A 30 -8.57 2.81 3.33
C GLY A 30 -8.61 1.74 2.23
N ASN A 31 -7.65 0.80 2.23
CA ASN A 31 -7.56 -0.26 1.22
C ASN A 31 -8.51 -1.45 1.47
N GLU A 32 -9.04 -1.62 2.70
CA GLU A 32 -9.88 -2.77 3.06
C GLU A 32 -11.15 -2.86 2.20
N ALA A 33 -11.78 -1.71 1.92
CA ALA A 33 -12.97 -1.65 1.09
C ALA A 33 -12.71 -2.14 -0.34
N HIS A 34 -11.54 -1.81 -0.90
CA HIS A 34 -11.16 -2.26 -2.24
C HIS A 34 -10.91 -3.77 -2.28
N ILE A 35 -10.22 -4.32 -1.27
CA ILE A 35 -10.00 -5.77 -1.14
C ILE A 35 -11.36 -6.49 -1.07
N SER A 36 -12.26 -6.03 -0.20
CA SER A 36 -13.60 -6.61 -0.04
C SER A 36 -14.40 -6.58 -1.33
N ASN A 37 -14.44 -5.42 -2.00
CA ASN A 37 -15.16 -5.25 -3.26
C ASN A 37 -14.59 -6.12 -4.39
N MET A 38 -13.25 -6.26 -4.45
CA MET A 38 -12.59 -7.07 -5.46
C MET A 38 -12.88 -8.56 -5.25
N ASN A 39 -12.79 -9.04 -4.01
CA ASN A 39 -13.16 -10.40 -3.65
C ASN A 39 -14.63 -10.69 -3.99
N ALA A 40 -15.55 -9.79 -3.63
CA ALA A 40 -16.97 -9.94 -3.94
C ALA A 40 -17.22 -10.06 -5.46
N ALA A 41 -16.64 -9.16 -6.26
CA ALA A 41 -16.79 -9.17 -7.72
C ALA A 41 -16.19 -10.45 -8.36
N MET A 42 -15.03 -10.88 -7.90
CA MET A 42 -14.35 -12.08 -8.41
C MET A 42 -15.09 -13.37 -8.02
N THR A 43 -15.66 -13.44 -6.82
CA THR A 43 -16.48 -14.58 -6.36
C THR A 43 -17.82 -14.65 -7.10
N SER A 44 -18.44 -13.50 -7.41
CA SER A 44 -19.69 -13.46 -8.18
C SER A 44 -19.49 -13.61 -9.69
N ALA A 45 -18.25 -13.83 -10.15
CA ALA A 45 -17.87 -13.83 -11.57
C ALA A 45 -18.31 -12.55 -12.32
N ASP A 46 -18.45 -11.42 -11.62
CA ASP A 46 -18.75 -10.13 -12.23
C ASP A 46 -17.44 -9.45 -12.65
N TYR A 47 -16.90 -9.91 -13.77
CA TYR A 47 -15.62 -9.45 -14.28
C TYR A 47 -15.63 -7.99 -14.73
N ALA A 48 -16.78 -7.46 -15.15
CA ALA A 48 -16.92 -6.04 -15.48
C ALA A 48 -16.81 -5.18 -14.21
N LYS A 49 -17.44 -5.62 -13.12
CA LYS A 49 -17.26 -4.96 -11.82
C LYS A 49 -15.85 -5.13 -11.28
N ALA A 50 -15.23 -6.30 -11.43
CA ALA A 50 -13.85 -6.54 -11.02
C ALA A 50 -12.85 -5.60 -11.71
N GLU A 51 -12.97 -5.42 -13.02
CA GLU A 51 -12.19 -4.43 -13.79
C GLU A 51 -12.38 -3.00 -13.27
N THR A 52 -13.62 -2.62 -12.96
CA THR A 52 -13.96 -1.30 -12.40
C THR A 52 -13.30 -1.09 -11.04
N VAL A 53 -13.48 -2.04 -10.12
CA VAL A 53 -12.92 -1.99 -8.75
C VAL A 53 -11.40 -1.91 -8.80
N ARG A 54 -10.76 -2.71 -9.66
CA ARG A 54 -9.31 -2.69 -9.85
C ARG A 54 -8.81 -1.32 -10.32
N SER A 55 -9.45 -0.72 -11.33
CA SER A 55 -9.05 0.61 -11.84
C SER A 55 -9.26 1.72 -10.82
N GLU A 56 -10.32 1.65 -10.02
CA GLU A 56 -10.55 2.58 -8.91
C GLU A 56 -9.49 2.42 -7.83
N TRP A 57 -9.15 1.18 -7.47
CA TRP A 57 -8.15 0.88 -6.48
C TRP A 57 -6.75 1.34 -6.90
N GLU A 58 -6.36 1.14 -8.16
CA GLU A 58 -5.09 1.64 -8.72
C GLU A 58 -4.92 3.16 -8.53
N LYS A 59 -5.99 3.90 -8.80
CA LYS A 59 -6.01 5.37 -8.62
C LYS A 59 -5.92 5.76 -7.14
N SER A 60 -6.63 5.03 -6.27
CA SER A 60 -6.54 5.25 -4.82
C SER A 60 -5.13 4.99 -4.32
N LEU A 61 -4.53 3.85 -4.70
CA LEU A 61 -3.15 3.49 -4.33
C LEU A 61 -2.14 4.53 -4.76
N SER A 62 -2.26 5.06 -5.98
CA SER A 62 -1.39 6.15 -6.45
C SER A 62 -1.51 7.40 -5.57
N THR A 63 -2.72 7.71 -5.13
CA THR A 63 -3.01 8.84 -4.24
C THR A 63 -2.48 8.58 -2.83
N ASP A 64 -2.65 7.37 -2.32
CA ASP A 64 -2.27 6.95 -0.97
C ASP A 64 -0.75 6.83 -0.82
N ILE A 65 -0.06 6.28 -1.82
CA ILE A 65 1.41 6.31 -1.92
C ILE A 65 1.89 7.76 -1.81
N LYS A 66 1.32 8.66 -2.62
CA LYS A 66 1.70 10.07 -2.59
C LYS A 66 1.43 10.72 -1.24
N LYS A 67 0.28 10.46 -0.60
CA LYS A 67 -0.01 10.97 0.75
C LYS A 67 1.07 10.54 1.75
N VAL A 68 1.48 9.27 1.74
CA VAL A 68 2.52 8.77 2.65
C VAL A 68 3.90 9.34 2.30
N GLU A 69 4.22 9.50 1.02
CA GLU A 69 5.45 10.17 0.57
C GLU A 69 5.47 11.65 1.02
N ASP A 70 4.36 12.37 0.86
CA ASP A 70 4.18 13.78 1.25
C ASP A 70 4.19 13.99 2.77
N LEU A 71 3.78 12.97 3.56
CA LEU A 71 3.96 13.01 5.01
C LEU A 71 5.44 13.16 5.36
N GLY A 72 6.36 12.54 4.62
CA GLY A 72 7.80 12.55 4.88
C GLY A 72 8.22 11.78 6.13
N ASP A 73 9.53 11.67 6.35
CA ASP A 73 10.10 10.89 7.48
C ASP A 73 9.62 11.37 8.87
N PHE A 74 9.66 10.49 9.86
CA PHE A 74 9.40 10.89 11.23
C PHE A 74 10.65 11.48 11.89
N ASN A 75 10.77 12.82 11.87
CA ASN A 75 11.88 13.53 12.53
C ASN A 75 13.27 13.01 12.13
N GLY A 76 13.46 12.68 10.85
CA GLY A 76 14.69 12.08 10.31
C GLY A 76 14.71 10.55 10.27
N ASP A 77 13.66 9.87 10.76
CA ASP A 77 13.51 8.41 10.71
C ASP A 77 12.47 8.02 9.63
N GLY A 78 12.96 7.51 8.49
CA GLY A 78 12.14 7.13 7.35
C GLY A 78 11.68 5.67 7.35
N ASP A 79 12.07 4.84 8.32
CA ASP A 79 11.91 3.39 8.21
C ASP A 79 10.44 2.97 8.08
N PHE A 80 9.56 3.53 8.93
CA PHE A 80 8.14 3.22 8.88
C PHE A 80 7.49 3.72 7.59
N GLN A 81 7.79 4.95 7.18
CA GLN A 81 7.28 5.52 5.93
C GLN A 81 7.63 4.63 4.73
N ASN A 82 8.91 4.26 4.62
CA ASN A 82 9.43 3.47 3.52
C ASN A 82 8.77 2.09 3.45
N ALA A 83 8.56 1.45 4.61
CA ALA A 83 7.86 0.17 4.68
C ALA A 83 6.40 0.27 4.19
N VAL A 84 5.67 1.32 4.58
CA VAL A 84 4.29 1.54 4.10
C VAL A 84 4.23 1.85 2.61
N VAL A 85 5.11 2.72 2.11
CA VAL A 85 5.20 3.00 0.68
C VAL A 85 5.51 1.73 -0.11
N ALA A 86 6.41 0.88 0.37
CA ALA A 86 6.72 -0.39 -0.26
C ALA A 86 5.50 -1.34 -0.26
N GLY A 87 4.78 -1.45 0.86
CA GLY A 87 3.56 -2.26 0.94
C GLY A 87 2.47 -1.80 -0.04
N LEU A 88 2.21 -0.49 -0.11
CA LEU A 88 1.24 0.08 -1.05
C LEU A 88 1.66 -0.12 -2.52
N LYS A 89 2.97 -0.04 -2.82
CA LYS A 89 3.49 -0.34 -4.16
C LYS A 89 3.32 -1.81 -4.55
N GLU A 90 3.42 -2.74 -3.60
CA GLU A 90 3.12 -4.15 -3.86
C GLU A 90 1.62 -4.35 -4.14
N TYR A 91 0.73 -3.69 -3.38
CA TYR A 91 -0.71 -3.71 -3.69
C TYR A 91 -0.98 -3.16 -5.09
N GLN A 92 -0.32 -2.06 -5.47
CA GLN A 92 -0.45 -1.47 -6.79
C GLN A 92 0.00 -2.43 -7.89
N LYS A 93 1.08 -3.17 -7.68
CA LYS A 93 1.55 -4.20 -8.61
C LYS A 93 0.54 -5.33 -8.77
N ILE A 94 -0.05 -5.82 -7.68
CA ILE A 94 -1.12 -6.84 -7.74
C ILE A 94 -2.29 -6.34 -8.57
N VAL A 95 -2.71 -5.09 -8.34
CA VAL A 95 -3.84 -4.44 -9.02
C VAL A 95 -3.54 -4.16 -10.49
N THR A 96 -2.30 -3.88 -10.87
CA THR A 96 -1.94 -3.51 -12.25
C THR A 96 -1.48 -4.68 -13.10
N ASP A 97 -1.01 -5.78 -12.50
CA ASP A 97 -0.43 -6.92 -13.22
C ASP A 97 -1.13 -8.25 -12.94
N SER A 98 -1.32 -8.61 -11.67
CA SER A 98 -1.86 -9.93 -11.30
C SER A 98 -3.37 -10.05 -11.49
N TYR A 99 -4.15 -9.07 -11.03
CA TYR A 99 -5.60 -9.11 -11.18
C TYR A 99 -6.10 -9.08 -12.63
N PRO A 100 -5.54 -8.28 -13.57
CA PRO A 100 -5.92 -8.35 -14.97
C PRO A 100 -5.77 -9.76 -15.57
N LYS A 101 -4.66 -10.45 -15.28
CA LYS A 101 -4.42 -11.83 -15.74
C LYS A 101 -5.45 -12.79 -15.16
N LEU A 102 -5.74 -12.68 -13.87
CA LEU A 102 -6.73 -13.54 -13.20
C LEU A 102 -8.14 -13.32 -13.76
N ILE A 103 -8.52 -12.06 -13.98
CA ILE A 103 -9.79 -11.71 -14.61
C ILE A 103 -9.87 -12.30 -16.02
N GLU A 104 -8.81 -12.19 -16.82
CA GLU A 104 -8.77 -12.70 -18.19
C GLU A 104 -8.93 -14.23 -18.25
N ILE A 105 -8.17 -14.97 -17.42
CA ILE A 105 -8.26 -16.44 -17.33
C ILE A 105 -9.71 -16.87 -17.06
N ARG A 106 -10.31 -16.26 -16.03
CA ARG A 106 -11.67 -16.60 -15.59
C ARG A 106 -12.74 -16.16 -16.58
N LYS A 107 -12.59 -14.99 -17.21
CA LYS A 107 -13.54 -14.44 -18.20
C LYS A 107 -13.58 -15.27 -19.47
N ASN A 108 -12.42 -15.72 -19.94
CA ASN A 108 -12.32 -16.50 -21.18
C ASN A 108 -12.64 -17.99 -20.98
N ASN A 109 -12.98 -18.42 -19.76
CA ASN A 109 -13.20 -19.80 -19.38
C ASN A 109 -12.04 -20.72 -19.84
N VAL A 110 -10.81 -20.19 -19.79
CA VAL A 110 -9.61 -20.93 -20.16
C VAL A 110 -9.35 -21.91 -19.04
N GLN A 111 -9.47 -23.20 -19.34
CA GLN A 111 -9.22 -24.26 -18.38
C GLN A 111 -7.70 -24.41 -18.16
N ASP A 112 -7.12 -23.51 -17.36
CA ASP A 112 -5.73 -23.56 -16.92
C ASP A 112 -5.63 -23.46 -15.39
N PRO A 113 -6.05 -24.52 -14.69
CA PRO A 113 -6.10 -24.54 -13.22
C PRO A 113 -4.73 -24.40 -12.58
N ALA A 114 -3.65 -24.80 -13.27
CA ALA A 114 -2.29 -24.69 -12.75
C ALA A 114 -1.81 -23.24 -12.75
N THR A 115 -2.00 -22.52 -13.85
CA THR A 115 -1.65 -21.10 -13.94
C THR A 115 -2.55 -20.27 -13.00
N GLU A 116 -3.85 -20.56 -12.94
CA GLU A 116 -4.76 -19.86 -12.03
C GLU A 116 -4.36 -20.06 -10.57
N SER A 117 -4.11 -21.31 -10.13
CA SER A 117 -3.70 -21.60 -8.76
C SER A 117 -2.40 -20.88 -8.40
N LYS A 118 -1.40 -20.94 -9.28
CA LYS A 118 -0.11 -20.26 -9.06
C LYS A 118 -0.31 -18.75 -8.91
N LEU A 119 -1.14 -18.14 -9.74
CA LEU A 119 -1.40 -16.70 -9.69
C LEU A 119 -2.13 -16.31 -8.39
N LEU A 120 -3.09 -17.12 -7.93
CA LEU A 120 -3.76 -16.91 -6.65
C LEU A 120 -2.79 -17.00 -5.47
N ASP A 121 -1.88 -17.97 -5.48
CA ASP A 121 -0.85 -18.11 -4.45
C ASP A 121 0.10 -16.91 -4.46
N GLU A 122 0.53 -16.45 -5.63
CA GLU A 122 1.37 -15.25 -5.78
C GLU A 122 0.66 -13.99 -5.23
N ILE A 123 -0.63 -13.81 -5.55
CA ILE A 123 -1.44 -12.69 -5.04
C ILE A 123 -1.54 -12.74 -3.51
N ASN A 124 -1.91 -13.89 -2.95
CA ASN A 124 -2.10 -14.04 -1.51
C ASN A 124 -0.79 -13.82 -0.74
N ASN A 125 0.32 -14.42 -1.22
CA ASN A 125 1.64 -14.25 -0.60
C ASN A 125 2.12 -12.80 -0.68
N ALA A 126 1.82 -12.09 -1.77
CA ALA A 126 2.20 -10.68 -1.92
C ALA A 126 1.43 -9.79 -0.93
N PHE A 127 0.11 -9.99 -0.78
CA PHE A 127 -0.69 -9.29 0.22
C PHE A 127 -0.21 -9.55 1.65
N GLU A 128 0.03 -10.82 1.98
CA GLU A 128 0.49 -11.24 3.32
C GLU A 128 1.88 -10.66 3.63
N SER A 129 2.83 -10.77 2.70
CA SER A 129 4.18 -10.24 2.87
C SER A 129 4.18 -8.72 3.07
N ALA A 130 3.40 -7.98 2.26
CA ALA A 130 3.26 -6.54 2.41
C ALA A 130 2.65 -6.16 3.77
N ALA A 131 1.57 -6.82 4.18
CA ALA A 131 0.93 -6.58 5.48
C ALA A 131 1.88 -6.88 6.65
N ASN A 132 2.59 -8.01 6.62
CA ASN A 132 3.54 -8.41 7.65
C ASN A 132 4.71 -7.41 7.77
N ASN A 133 5.23 -6.92 6.65
CA ASN A 133 6.31 -5.94 6.64
C ASN A 133 5.86 -4.58 7.22
N VAL A 134 4.65 -4.15 6.87
CA VAL A 134 4.05 -2.92 7.41
C VAL A 134 3.79 -3.04 8.91
N ASN A 135 3.20 -4.15 9.37
CA ASN A 135 2.95 -4.39 10.79
C ASN A 135 4.24 -4.40 11.59
N LYS A 136 5.27 -5.10 11.11
CA LYS A 136 6.59 -5.13 11.76
C LYS A 136 7.22 -3.73 11.87
N ALA A 137 7.08 -2.91 10.83
CA ALA A 137 7.59 -1.54 10.84
C ALA A 137 6.80 -0.63 11.80
N SER A 138 5.48 -0.81 11.87
CA SER A 138 4.60 -0.11 12.82
C SER A 138 4.95 -0.49 14.26
N ASP A 139 5.08 -1.78 14.58
CA ASP A 139 5.48 -2.25 15.92
C ASP A 139 6.84 -1.68 16.35
N ALA A 140 7.81 -1.66 15.42
CA ALA A 140 9.13 -1.10 15.68
C ALA A 140 9.09 0.42 15.91
N PHE A 141 8.26 1.13 15.13
CA PHE A 141 8.04 2.56 15.30
C PHE A 141 7.41 2.89 16.65
N GLU A 142 6.34 2.18 17.01
CA GLU A 142 5.66 2.36 18.30
C GLU A 142 6.59 2.07 19.47
N THR A 143 7.34 0.96 19.41
CA THR A 143 8.35 0.62 20.45
C THR A 143 9.39 1.72 20.64
N LYS A 144 9.77 2.41 19.55
CA LYS A 144 10.81 3.44 19.56
C LYS A 144 10.30 4.78 20.09
N TYR A 145 9.07 5.17 19.74
CA TYR A 145 8.58 6.54 19.89
C TYR A 145 7.30 6.71 20.71
N ASN A 146 6.56 5.64 21.01
CA ASN A 146 5.32 5.70 21.78
C ASN A 146 5.60 5.42 23.27
N LYS A 147 6.25 6.39 23.93
CA LYS A 147 6.57 6.37 25.38
C LYS A 147 5.67 7.30 26.18
#